data_AF-A0A968NKF3-F1
#
_entry.id   AF-A0A968NKF3-F1
#
_cell.length_a   1.000
_cell.length_b   1.000
_cell.length_c   1.000
_cell.angle_alpha   90.00
_cell.angle_beta   90.00
_cell.angle_gamma   90.00
#
_symmetry.space_group_name_H-M   'P 1'
#
loop_
_entity.id
_entity.type
_entity.pdbx_description
1 polymer ?
#
loop_
_entity_poly.entity_id
_entity_poly.type
_entity_poly.pdbx_seq_one_letter_code
_entity_poly.pdbx_strand_id
1 'polypeptide(L)'
;MNQELKENSLDESVLFTDTDISILKEAIQATICNYDPSEQSIYQPALYNKNQDISLVAKIIALADIGSLGMEGIDTYKQEGGLLFLEENPDFIPLVLKQEITNLAVDNPELYENIRQRLLKRAGFHVNFAKSRLKRFPQEIASFPPATIPILTSEIFRYLNIETIEKIELTTPTDEKTPLSKLIAFFQSGAVN
;
A
#
# COMPACT_ATOMS: atom_id res chain seq x y z
N MET A 1 -4.17 -26.92 -1.99
CA MET A 1 -4.00 -26.79 -0.53
C MET A 1 -4.52 -28.00 0.27
N ASN A 2 -5.78 -28.11 0.74
CA ASN A 2 -6.21 -29.30 1.51
C ASN A 2 -6.05 -30.63 0.75
N GLN A 3 -6.23 -30.60 -0.57
CA GLN A 3 -5.99 -31.76 -1.43
C GLN A 3 -4.51 -32.15 -1.47
N GLU A 4 -3.60 -31.19 -1.68
CA GLU A 4 -2.14 -31.42 -1.63
C GLU A 4 -1.65 -31.85 -0.23
N LEU A 5 -2.24 -31.31 0.85
CA LEU A 5 -1.87 -31.69 2.22
C LEU A 5 -2.26 -33.15 2.51
N LYS A 6 -3.41 -33.60 2.01
CA LYS A 6 -3.84 -35.00 2.08
C LYS A 6 -2.95 -35.92 1.23
N GLU A 7 -2.57 -35.47 0.04
CA GLU A 7 -1.65 -36.21 -0.84
C GLU A 7 -0.26 -36.41 -0.21
N ASN A 8 0.17 -35.49 0.68
CA ASN A 8 1.42 -35.59 1.43
C ASN A 8 1.28 -36.32 2.79
N SER A 9 0.16 -37.00 3.05
CA SER A 9 -0.08 -37.79 4.30
C SER A 9 0.10 -37.00 5.60
N LEU A 10 -0.18 -35.69 5.57
CA LEU A 10 -0.18 -34.87 6.78
C LEU A 10 -1.41 -35.18 7.64
N ASP A 11 -1.26 -35.02 8.96
CA ASP A 11 -2.32 -35.24 9.94
C ASP A 11 -3.59 -34.44 9.57
N GLU A 12 -4.76 -35.04 9.68
CA GLU A 12 -6.03 -34.35 9.40
C GLU A 12 -6.26 -33.14 10.33
N SER A 13 -5.59 -33.12 11.48
CA SER A 13 -5.61 -31.99 12.42
C SER A 13 -4.98 -30.69 11.87
N VAL A 14 -4.19 -30.75 10.80
CA VAL A 14 -3.60 -29.57 10.12
C VAL A 14 -4.36 -29.14 8.87
N LEU A 15 -5.51 -29.74 8.57
CA LEU A 15 -6.35 -29.32 7.45
C LEU A 15 -7.23 -28.13 7.83
N PHE A 16 -7.41 -27.20 6.88
CA PHE A 16 -8.35 -26.09 7.06
C PHE A 16 -9.78 -26.62 7.09
N THR A 17 -10.54 -26.20 8.09
CA THR A 17 -11.98 -26.46 8.17
C THR A 17 -12.75 -25.59 7.18
N ASP A 18 -14.01 -25.92 6.92
CA ASP A 18 -14.89 -25.07 6.10
C ASP A 18 -15.05 -23.67 6.70
N THR A 19 -15.02 -23.56 8.03
CA THR A 19 -15.03 -22.28 8.75
C THR A 19 -13.76 -21.48 8.46
N ASP A 20 -12.58 -22.10 8.53
CA ASP A 20 -11.32 -21.42 8.22
C ASP A 20 -11.30 -20.94 6.77
N ILE A 21 -11.74 -21.79 5.84
CA ILE A 21 -11.83 -21.44 4.41
C ILE A 21 -12.77 -20.26 4.20
N SER A 22 -13.90 -20.21 4.93
CA SER A 22 -14.84 -19.09 4.87
C SER A 22 -14.23 -17.78 5.37
N ILE A 23 -13.52 -17.81 6.51
CA ILE A 23 -12.81 -16.65 7.07
C ILE A 23 -11.74 -16.14 6.10
N LEU A 24 -10.93 -17.05 5.53
CA LEU A 24 -9.90 -16.70 4.55
C LEU A 24 -10.50 -16.05 3.31
N LYS A 25 -11.59 -16.60 2.76
CA LYS A 25 -12.28 -16.03 1.59
C LYS A 25 -12.81 -14.64 1.87
N GLU A 26 -13.46 -14.44 3.01
CA GLU A 26 -13.99 -13.13 3.40
C GLU A 26 -12.87 -12.11 3.60
N ALA A 27 -11.78 -12.49 4.27
CA ALA A 27 -10.62 -11.62 4.47
C ALA A 27 -9.96 -11.23 3.14
N ILE A 28 -9.74 -12.19 2.23
CA ILE A 28 -9.21 -11.91 0.89
C ILE A 28 -10.14 -10.96 0.12
N GLN A 29 -11.46 -11.18 0.18
CA GLN A 29 -12.42 -10.29 -0.46
C GLN A 29 -12.38 -8.88 0.12
N ALA A 30 -12.16 -8.77 1.43
CA ALA A 30 -12.10 -7.48 2.11
C ALA A 30 -10.85 -6.66 1.74
N THR A 31 -9.76 -7.29 1.30
CA THR A 31 -8.53 -6.58 0.89
C THR A 31 -8.54 -6.10 -0.56
N ILE A 32 -9.48 -6.57 -1.39
CA ILE A 32 -9.58 -6.14 -2.79
C ILE A 32 -9.80 -4.64 -2.86
N CYS A 33 -8.90 -3.94 -3.55
CA CYS A 33 -8.94 -2.50 -3.69
C CYS A 33 -9.68 -2.06 -4.96
N ASN A 34 -10.41 -0.95 -4.86
CA ASN A 34 -10.92 -0.17 -5.98
C ASN A 34 -10.20 1.18 -6.06
N TYR A 35 -10.11 1.74 -7.27
CA TYR A 35 -9.61 3.10 -7.47
C TYR A 35 -10.73 4.14 -7.34
N ASP A 36 -10.48 5.18 -6.56
CA ASP A 36 -11.33 6.36 -6.46
C ASP A 36 -10.71 7.51 -7.27
N PRO A 37 -11.27 7.88 -8.44
CA PRO A 37 -10.72 8.94 -9.26
C PRO A 37 -10.85 10.33 -8.63
N SER A 38 -11.79 10.52 -7.70
CA SER A 38 -11.98 11.81 -7.02
C SER A 38 -10.88 12.11 -6.01
N GLU A 39 -10.31 11.06 -5.41
CA GLU A 39 -9.20 11.14 -4.47
C GLU A 39 -7.86 10.75 -5.11
N GLN A 40 -7.88 10.27 -6.35
CA GLN A 40 -6.72 9.73 -7.06
C GLN A 40 -5.95 8.70 -6.23
N SER A 41 -6.70 7.79 -5.60
CA SER A 41 -6.25 6.90 -4.54
C SER A 41 -7.00 5.57 -4.62
N ILE A 42 -6.58 4.56 -3.86
CA ILE A 42 -7.30 3.30 -3.70
C ILE A 42 -8.01 3.22 -2.34
N TYR A 43 -9.05 2.39 -2.28
CA TYR A 43 -9.78 2.05 -1.06
C TYR A 43 -10.34 0.62 -1.16
N GLN A 44 -10.64 0.01 -0.01
CA GLN A 44 -11.24 -1.33 0.06
C GLN A 44 -12.76 -1.21 0.24
N PRO A 45 -13.59 -1.39 -0.82
CA PRO A 45 -15.03 -1.13 -0.78
C PRO A 45 -15.79 -1.98 0.24
N ALA A 46 -15.29 -3.16 0.59
CA ALA A 46 -15.89 -4.04 1.59
C ALA A 46 -16.05 -3.35 2.97
N LEU A 47 -15.14 -2.43 3.33
CA LEU A 47 -15.20 -1.66 4.58
C LEU A 47 -16.34 -0.62 4.62
N TYR A 48 -17.00 -0.36 3.49
CA TYR A 48 -18.01 0.69 3.34
C TYR A 48 -19.40 0.16 3.01
N ASN A 49 -19.52 -1.14 2.72
CA ASN A 49 -20.78 -1.72 2.31
C ASN A 49 -21.71 -1.92 3.52
N LYS A 50 -22.66 -1.00 3.69
CA LYS A 50 -23.66 -1.07 4.78
C LYS A 50 -24.59 -2.29 4.70
N ASN A 51 -24.69 -2.93 3.53
CA ASN A 51 -25.58 -4.07 3.31
C ASN A 51 -24.89 -5.42 3.60
N GLN A 52 -23.57 -5.41 3.85
CA GLN A 52 -22.78 -6.60 4.12
C GLN A 52 -21.77 -6.29 5.22
N ASP A 53 -22.11 -6.64 6.45
CA ASP A 53 -21.16 -6.55 7.55
C ASP A 53 -20.18 -7.72 7.45
N ILE A 54 -18.90 -7.41 7.25
CA ILE A 54 -17.84 -8.41 7.22
C ILE A 54 -17.33 -8.69 8.64
N SER A 55 -16.77 -9.89 8.85
CA SER A 55 -16.23 -10.26 10.16
C SER A 55 -15.14 -9.30 10.66
N LEU A 56 -14.98 -9.24 11.99
CA LEU A 56 -13.93 -8.45 12.62
C LEU A 56 -12.53 -8.82 12.12
N VAL A 57 -12.29 -10.12 11.87
CA VAL A 57 -11.03 -10.62 11.32
C VAL A 57 -10.78 -10.04 9.93
N ALA A 58 -11.78 -10.07 9.05
CA ALA A 58 -11.68 -9.50 7.72
C ALA A 58 -11.41 -7.99 7.75
N LYS A 59 -12.07 -7.24 8.67
CA LYS A 59 -11.81 -5.80 8.86
C LYS A 59 -10.38 -5.52 9.31
N ILE A 60 -9.87 -6.28 10.27
CA ILE A 60 -8.50 -6.11 10.79
C ILE A 60 -7.48 -6.38 9.68
N ILE A 61 -7.67 -7.46 8.92
CA ILE A 61 -6.78 -7.82 7.81
C ILE A 61 -6.80 -6.73 6.73
N ALA A 62 -8.00 -6.28 6.33
CA ALA A 62 -8.14 -5.20 5.35
C ALA A 62 -7.46 -3.90 5.80
N LEU A 63 -7.69 -3.48 7.05
CA LEU A 63 -7.04 -2.29 7.61
C LEU A 63 -5.51 -2.40 7.63
N ALA A 64 -4.97 -3.58 7.94
CA ALA A 64 -3.53 -3.83 7.97
C ALA A 64 -2.91 -3.83 6.56
N ASP A 65 -3.59 -4.43 5.58
CA ASP A 65 -3.16 -4.56 4.18
C ASP A 65 -2.79 -3.21 3.52
N ILE A 66 -3.58 -2.16 3.80
CA ILE A 66 -3.32 -0.78 3.34
C ILE A 66 -2.94 0.16 4.49
N GLY A 67 -2.44 -0.42 5.59
CA GLY A 67 -2.26 0.23 6.89
C GLY A 67 -0.85 0.68 7.20
N SER A 68 0.15 0.31 6.39
CA SER A 68 1.58 0.46 6.70
C SER A 68 1.95 1.88 7.15
N LEU A 69 1.45 2.92 6.46
CA LEU A 69 1.68 4.31 6.88
C LEU A 69 1.27 4.56 8.33
N GLY A 70 0.06 4.14 8.71
CA GLY A 70 -0.46 4.39 10.05
C GLY A 70 0.25 3.57 11.12
N MET A 71 0.70 2.36 10.76
CA MET A 71 1.28 1.39 11.70
C MET A 71 2.78 1.58 11.88
N GLU A 72 3.51 1.74 10.78
CA GLU A 72 4.98 1.71 10.77
C GLU A 72 5.61 3.08 10.49
N GLY A 73 4.83 4.01 9.92
CA GLY A 73 5.25 5.38 9.68
C GLY A 73 5.85 5.61 8.29
N ILE A 74 6.44 6.80 8.12
CA ILE A 74 6.79 7.34 6.79
C ILE A 74 7.87 6.52 6.09
N ASP A 75 8.87 6.01 6.81
CA ASP A 75 10.02 5.35 6.20
C ASP A 75 9.62 4.00 5.58
N THR A 76 8.88 3.15 6.31
CA THR A 76 8.29 1.92 5.76
C THR A 76 7.34 2.25 4.61
N TYR A 77 6.43 3.22 4.81
CA TYR A 77 5.47 3.60 3.78
C TYR A 77 6.15 3.97 2.46
N LYS A 78 7.23 4.74 2.54
CA LYS A 78 8.03 5.16 1.39
C LYS A 78 8.77 3.97 0.75
N GLN A 79 9.34 3.07 1.55
CA GLN A 79 9.97 1.85 1.07
C GLN A 79 8.99 0.97 0.28
N GLU A 80 7.84 0.64 0.87
CA GLU A 80 6.77 -0.10 0.19
C GLU A 80 6.29 0.62 -1.07
N GLY A 81 6.15 1.94 -1.01
CA GLY A 81 5.80 2.77 -2.15
C GLY A 81 6.74 2.60 -3.33
N GLY A 82 8.04 2.44 -3.07
CA GLY A 82 9.08 2.15 -4.06
C GLY A 82 9.04 0.70 -4.56
N LEU A 83 8.83 -0.28 -3.68
CA LEU A 83 8.72 -1.69 -4.06
C LEU A 83 7.51 -1.95 -4.97
N LEU A 84 6.34 -1.40 -4.62
CA LEU A 84 5.14 -1.47 -5.44
C LEU A 84 5.34 -0.80 -6.80
N PHE A 85 6.12 0.29 -6.88
CA PHE A 85 6.48 0.86 -8.17
C PHE A 85 7.27 -0.14 -9.01
N LEU A 86 8.24 -0.85 -8.45
CA LEU A 86 9.02 -1.86 -9.19
C LEU A 86 8.14 -3.05 -9.63
N GLU A 87 7.18 -3.46 -8.80
CA GLU A 87 6.21 -4.50 -9.12
C GLU A 87 5.33 -4.11 -10.32
N GLU A 88 4.81 -2.88 -10.33
CA GLU A 88 3.98 -2.35 -11.42
C GLU A 88 4.80 -2.02 -12.69
N ASN A 89 6.12 -1.87 -12.56
CA ASN A 89 7.01 -1.36 -13.62
C ASN A 89 8.29 -2.23 -13.74
N PRO A 90 8.15 -3.54 -14.05
CA PRO A 90 9.27 -4.49 -14.02
C PRO A 90 10.34 -4.18 -15.08
N ASP A 91 10.00 -3.46 -16.13
CA ASP A 91 10.94 -2.95 -17.14
C ASP A 91 11.97 -1.97 -16.57
N PHE A 92 11.69 -1.37 -15.40
CA PHE A 92 12.62 -0.49 -14.71
C PHE A 92 13.72 -1.24 -13.95
N ILE A 93 13.48 -2.50 -13.56
CA ILE A 93 14.41 -3.29 -12.73
C ILE A 93 15.79 -3.45 -13.42
N PRO A 94 15.90 -3.85 -14.70
CA PRO A 94 17.19 -3.96 -15.37
C PRO A 94 17.94 -2.64 -15.45
N LEU A 95 17.24 -1.51 -15.60
CA LEU A 95 17.85 -0.18 -15.70
C LEU A 95 18.50 0.23 -14.38
N VAL A 96 17.85 -0.10 -13.24
CA VAL A 96 18.42 0.11 -11.91
C VAL A 96 19.62 -0.80 -11.67
N LEU A 97 19.49 -2.11 -11.94
CA LEU A 97 20.55 -3.09 -11.67
C LEU A 97 21.82 -2.85 -12.49
N LYS A 98 21.67 -2.40 -13.74
CA LYS A 98 22.80 -2.13 -14.63
C LYS A 98 23.36 -0.71 -14.49
N GLN A 99 22.76 0.12 -13.64
CA GLN A 99 23.11 1.55 -13.49
C GLN A 99 23.04 2.33 -14.82
N GLU A 100 22.21 1.89 -15.77
CA GLU A 100 22.07 2.51 -17.10
C GLU A 100 21.29 3.84 -17.02
N ILE A 101 20.57 4.06 -15.92
CA ILE A 101 19.74 5.24 -15.68
C ILE A 101 20.50 6.56 -15.79
N THR A 102 21.76 6.61 -15.35
CA THR A 102 22.56 7.84 -15.28
C THR A 102 22.84 8.44 -16.66
N ASN A 103 22.88 7.63 -17.72
CA ASN A 103 23.17 8.09 -19.08
C ASN A 103 21.92 8.20 -19.96
N LEU A 104 20.74 7.76 -19.48
CA LEU A 104 19.49 7.76 -20.25
C LEU A 104 19.13 9.13 -20.81
N ALA A 105 19.44 10.22 -20.10
CA ALA A 105 19.14 11.57 -20.58
C ALA A 105 19.83 11.89 -21.91
N VAL A 106 20.96 11.26 -22.20
CA VAL A 106 21.75 11.43 -23.43
C VAL A 106 21.45 10.31 -24.42
N ASP A 107 21.48 9.06 -23.95
CA ASP A 107 21.40 7.87 -24.81
C ASP A 107 19.97 7.61 -25.31
N ASN A 108 18.97 7.94 -24.50
CA ASN A 108 17.55 7.74 -24.82
C ASN A 108 16.64 8.74 -24.07
N PRO A 109 16.54 9.99 -24.55
CA PRO A 109 15.76 11.05 -23.90
C PRO A 109 14.27 10.73 -23.73
N GLU A 110 13.70 9.94 -24.65
CA GLU A 110 12.29 9.53 -24.59
C GLU A 110 12.04 8.57 -23.42
N LEU A 111 12.90 7.56 -23.26
CA LEU A 111 12.83 6.63 -22.13
C LEU A 111 13.09 7.36 -20.81
N TYR A 112 14.04 8.29 -20.78
CA TYR A 112 14.30 9.13 -19.62
C TYR A 112 13.04 9.88 -19.17
N GLU A 113 12.34 10.55 -20.10
CA GLU A 113 11.14 11.31 -19.77
C GLU A 113 9.97 10.38 -19.39
N ASN A 114 9.81 9.24 -20.06
CA ASN A 114 8.80 8.25 -19.73
C ASN A 114 8.92 7.77 -18.26
N ILE A 115 10.13 7.42 -17.84
CA ILE A 115 10.41 6.97 -16.47
C ILE A 115 10.15 8.11 -15.48
N ARG A 116 10.61 9.33 -15.80
CA ARG A 116 10.41 10.51 -14.94
C ARG A 116 8.93 10.75 -14.69
N GLN A 117 8.10 10.67 -15.73
CA GLN A 117 6.65 10.83 -15.63
C GLN A 117 5.99 9.73 -14.80
N ARG A 118 6.41 8.46 -14.96
CA ARG A 118 5.89 7.34 -14.16
C ARG A 118 6.21 7.51 -12.67
N LEU A 119 7.45 7.85 -12.33
CA LEU A 119 7.85 8.10 -10.95
C LEU A 119 7.18 9.36 -10.36
N LEU A 120 7.03 10.41 -11.15
CA LEU A 120 6.31 11.63 -10.73
C LEU A 120 4.84 11.32 -10.43
N LYS A 121 4.18 10.57 -11.31
CA LYS A 121 2.81 10.09 -11.08
C LYS A 121 2.71 9.24 -9.81
N ARG A 122 3.68 8.35 -9.58
CA ARG A 122 3.76 7.55 -8.35
C ARG A 122 3.94 8.42 -7.11
N ALA A 123 4.77 9.45 -7.16
CA ALA A 123 4.96 10.40 -6.07
C ALA A 123 3.64 11.15 -5.76
N GLY A 124 2.91 11.58 -6.78
CA GLY A 124 1.57 12.17 -6.60
C GLY A 124 0.58 11.20 -5.96
N PHE A 125 0.52 9.96 -6.46
CA PHE A 125 -0.32 8.90 -5.88
C PHE A 125 0.03 8.62 -4.41
N HIS A 126 1.33 8.60 -4.06
CA HIS A 126 1.81 8.37 -2.70
C HIS A 126 1.30 9.43 -1.71
N VAL A 127 1.25 10.71 -2.12
CA VAL A 127 0.66 11.77 -1.29
C VAL A 127 -0.87 11.60 -1.18
N ASN A 128 -1.54 11.38 -2.31
CA ASN A 128 -2.99 11.27 -2.36
C ASN A 128 -3.52 10.07 -1.56
N PHE A 129 -2.80 8.95 -1.63
CA PHE A 129 -3.13 7.75 -0.87
C PHE A 129 -3.02 8.00 0.63
N ALA A 130 -1.95 8.62 1.10
CA ALA A 130 -1.78 8.98 2.51
C ALA A 130 -2.93 9.86 3.02
N LYS A 131 -3.30 10.90 2.28
CA LYS A 131 -4.45 11.79 2.59
C LYS A 131 -5.76 11.03 2.63
N SER A 132 -5.99 10.18 1.64
CA SER A 132 -7.19 9.36 1.52
C SER A 132 -7.34 8.42 2.72
N ARG A 133 -6.25 7.75 3.13
CA ARG A 133 -6.23 6.91 4.34
C ARG A 133 -6.64 7.69 5.58
N LEU A 134 -6.03 8.86 5.83
CA LEU A 134 -6.39 9.69 7.00
C LEU A 134 -7.87 10.08 6.99
N LYS A 135 -8.39 10.51 5.83
CA LYS A 135 -9.79 10.94 5.67
C LYS A 135 -10.77 9.79 5.92
N ARG A 136 -10.43 8.59 5.47
CA ARG A 136 -11.29 7.40 5.47
C ARG A 136 -11.30 6.65 6.80
N PHE A 137 -10.17 6.66 7.50
CA PHE A 137 -9.96 5.85 8.69
C PHE A 137 -11.06 5.94 9.76
N PRO A 138 -11.62 7.14 10.10
CA PRO A 138 -12.69 7.22 11.09
C PRO A 138 -13.93 6.40 10.72
N GLN A 139 -14.27 6.32 9.44
CA GLN A 139 -15.40 5.54 8.96
C GLN A 139 -15.10 4.03 9.00
N GLU A 140 -13.87 3.65 8.64
CA GLU A 140 -13.47 2.24 8.56
C GLU A 140 -13.43 1.57 9.95
N ILE A 141 -13.09 2.33 11.00
CA ILE A 141 -13.05 1.83 12.37
C ILE A 141 -14.37 2.04 13.13
N ALA A 142 -15.35 2.75 12.56
CA ALA A 142 -16.59 3.12 13.27
C ALA A 142 -17.42 1.93 13.75
N SER A 143 -17.28 0.76 13.10
CA SER A 143 -17.99 -0.47 13.46
C SER A 143 -17.28 -1.33 14.51
N PHE A 144 -16.07 -0.94 14.92
CA PHE A 144 -15.35 -1.64 16.00
C PHE A 144 -15.98 -1.32 17.36
N PRO A 145 -15.78 -2.18 18.38
CA PRO A 145 -16.21 -1.87 19.74
C PRO A 145 -15.68 -0.50 20.18
N PRO A 146 -16.50 0.36 20.82
CA PRO A 146 -16.09 1.73 21.18
C PRO A 146 -14.82 1.81 22.02
N ALA A 147 -14.58 0.81 22.87
CA ALA A 147 -13.37 0.73 23.70
C ALA A 147 -12.09 0.45 22.88
N THR A 148 -12.22 -0.12 21.68
CA THR A 148 -11.09 -0.47 20.80
C THR A 148 -10.66 0.71 19.93
N ILE A 149 -11.57 1.64 19.61
CA ILE A 149 -11.28 2.79 18.74
C ILE A 149 -10.10 3.63 19.25
N PRO A 150 -10.01 4.01 20.54
CA PRO A 150 -8.84 4.73 21.05
C PRO A 150 -7.53 3.96 20.86
N ILE A 151 -7.52 2.65 21.06
CA ILE A 151 -6.33 1.81 20.89
C ILE A 151 -5.92 1.79 19.41
N LEU A 152 -6.88 1.64 18.50
CA LEU A 152 -6.63 1.68 17.07
C LEU A 152 -6.03 3.02 16.63
N THR A 153 -6.48 4.14 17.18
CA THR A 153 -6.02 5.47 16.77
C THR A 153 -4.71 5.90 17.44
N SER A 154 -4.47 5.54 18.71
CA SER A 154 -3.31 6.03 19.47
C SER A 154 -2.15 5.05 19.54
N GLU A 155 -2.39 3.75 19.41
CA GLU A 155 -1.36 2.70 19.54
C GLU A 155 -1.05 2.02 18.22
N ILE A 156 -2.08 1.55 17.50
CA ILE A 156 -1.90 0.76 16.27
C ILE A 156 -1.64 1.67 15.07
N PHE A 157 -2.57 2.56 14.71
CA PHE A 157 -2.44 3.47 13.58
C PHE A 157 -1.94 4.85 14.02
N ARG A 158 -1.01 4.88 14.98
CA ARG A 158 -0.54 6.11 15.65
C ARG A 158 0.06 7.16 14.71
N TYR A 159 0.59 6.73 13.56
CA TYR A 159 1.17 7.62 12.55
C TYR A 159 0.13 8.13 11.55
N LEU A 160 -1.10 7.63 11.57
CA LEU A 160 -2.15 8.12 10.67
C LEU A 160 -2.78 9.39 11.24
N ASN A 161 -2.00 10.48 11.20
CA ASN A 161 -2.33 11.78 11.77
C ASN A 161 -1.92 12.92 10.83
N ILE A 162 -2.43 14.13 11.11
CA ILE A 162 -2.23 15.31 10.25
C ILE A 162 -0.74 15.64 10.09
N GLU A 163 0.04 15.64 11.17
CA GLU A 163 1.48 15.95 11.13
C GLU A 163 2.25 15.02 10.17
N THR A 164 1.92 13.73 10.20
CA THR A 164 2.52 12.74 9.31
C THR A 164 2.14 12.98 7.85
N ILE A 165 0.88 13.32 7.58
CA ILE A 165 0.43 13.65 6.21
C ILE A 165 1.13 14.91 5.70
N GLU A 166 1.22 15.97 6.51
CA GLU A 166 1.92 17.20 6.15
C GLU A 166 3.40 16.94 5.85
N LYS A 167 4.06 16.08 6.64
CA LYS A 167 5.44 15.68 6.39
C LYS A 167 5.59 14.91 5.08
N ILE A 168 4.66 14.02 4.74
CA ILE A 168 4.64 13.32 3.44
C ILE A 168 4.49 14.32 2.30
N GLU A 169 3.56 15.27 2.41
CA GLU A 169 3.36 16.32 1.40
C GLU A 169 4.62 17.16 1.16
N LEU A 170 5.30 17.54 2.24
CA LEU A 170 6.50 18.38 2.18
C LEU A 170 7.72 17.65 1.63
N THR A 171 7.84 16.34 1.89
CA THR A 171 9.04 15.55 1.55
C THR A 171 8.92 14.79 0.23
N THR A 172 7.70 14.54 -0.24
CA THR A 172 7.47 13.82 -1.50
C THR A 172 7.63 14.77 -2.70
N PRO A 173 8.52 14.46 -3.66
CA PRO A 173 8.78 15.35 -4.79
C PRO A 173 7.67 15.25 -5.86
N THR A 174 6.66 16.11 -5.76
CA THR A 174 5.48 16.13 -6.65
C THR A 174 5.49 17.24 -7.69
N ASP A 175 6.49 18.13 -7.69
CA ASP A 175 6.60 19.21 -8.68
C ASP A 175 6.87 18.65 -10.08
N GLU A 176 6.14 19.13 -11.09
CA GLU A 176 6.24 18.69 -12.49
C GLU A 176 7.65 18.83 -13.08
N LYS A 177 8.46 19.76 -12.55
CA LYS A 177 9.84 20.02 -12.98
C LYS A 177 10.86 19.20 -12.19
N THR A 178 10.42 18.31 -11.30
CA THR A 178 11.32 17.44 -10.54
C THR A 178 12.15 16.57 -11.49
N PRO A 179 13.50 16.59 -11.36
CA PRO A 179 14.37 15.78 -12.20
C PRO A 179 14.29 14.30 -11.81
N LEU A 180 14.57 13.41 -12.79
CA LEU A 180 14.52 11.96 -12.59
C LEU A 180 15.42 11.50 -11.43
N SER A 181 16.62 12.06 -11.31
CA SER A 181 17.56 11.72 -10.23
C SER A 181 16.98 11.93 -8.82
N LYS A 182 16.19 12.99 -8.61
CA LYS A 182 15.55 13.28 -7.33
C LYS A 182 14.40 12.31 -7.04
N LEU A 183 13.62 11.96 -8.07
CA LEU A 183 12.55 10.95 -7.96
C LEU A 183 13.13 9.58 -7.61
N ILE A 184 14.20 9.18 -8.28
CA ILE A 184 14.89 7.92 -8.03
C ILE A 184 15.47 7.90 -6.61
N ALA A 185 16.18 8.95 -6.19
CA ALA A 185 16.71 9.03 -4.83
C ALA A 185 15.61 8.95 -3.78
N PHE A 186 14.44 9.53 -4.04
CA PHE A 186 13.28 9.39 -3.17
C PHE A 186 12.85 7.92 -3.06
N PHE A 187 12.58 7.21 -4.15
CA PHE A 187 12.10 5.82 -4.06
C PHE A 187 13.19 4.78 -3.72
N GLN A 188 14.47 5.08 -3.92
CA GLN A 188 15.59 4.19 -3.58
C GLN A 188 16.07 4.32 -2.14
N SER A 189 15.90 5.48 -1.49
CA SER A 189 16.35 5.68 -0.10
C SER A 189 15.57 4.86 0.95
N GLY A 190 14.54 4.11 0.54
CA GLY A 190 13.92 3.06 1.34
C GLY A 190 14.20 1.64 0.86
N ALA A 191 14.80 1.44 -0.33
CA ALA A 191 14.95 0.13 -0.97
C ALA A 191 16.29 -0.57 -0.67
N VAL A 192 17.18 0.06 0.09
CA VAL A 192 18.50 -0.49 0.44
C VAL A 192 18.80 -0.22 1.91
N ASN A 193 18.53 -1.22 2.74
CA ASN A 193 19.26 -1.58 3.96
C ASN A 193 19.15 -3.10 4.15
#